data_AF-A0A521HEL8-F1
#
_entry.id   AF-A0A521HEL8-F1
#
_cell.length_a   1.000
_cell.length_b   1.000
_cell.length_c   1.000
_cell.angle_alpha   90.00
_cell.angle_beta   90.00
_cell.angle_gamma   90.00
#
_symmetry.space_group_name_H-M   'P 1'
#
loop_
_entity.id
_entity.type
_entity.pdbx_description
1 polymer ?
#
loop_
_entity_poly.entity_id
_entity_poly.type
_entity_poly.pdbx_seq_one_letter_code
_entity_poly.pdbx_strand_id
1 'polypeptide(L)'
;MKPAALLFSLIAGWLLATSAFAQPANAPTGPLPGDSVYNLDASLVDQDGKVLRFADGRGQPRLVSMFYSSCKFVCPMIIDTLRRTERSLPDVERKCLD
;
A
#
# COMPACT_ATOMS: atom_id res chain seq x y z
N MET A 1 17.97 -34.79 38.44
CA MET A 1 17.79 -33.32 38.50
C MET A 1 18.42 -32.58 37.30
N LYS A 2 18.44 -33.16 36.08
CA LYS A 2 19.09 -32.59 34.88
C LYS A 2 18.27 -32.58 33.56
N PRO A 3 17.04 -33.18 33.44
CA PRO A 3 16.33 -33.18 32.16
C PRO A 3 15.49 -31.92 31.90
N ALA A 4 15.12 -31.16 32.94
CA ALA A 4 14.28 -29.97 32.80
C ALA A 4 15.00 -28.77 32.14
N ALA A 5 16.32 -28.67 32.31
CA ALA A 5 17.12 -27.56 31.77
C ALA A 5 17.32 -27.65 30.23
N LEU A 6 17.37 -28.87 29.68
CA LEU A 6 17.52 -29.10 28.24
C LEU A 6 16.23 -28.80 27.47
N LEU A 7 15.08 -29.12 28.06
CA LEU A 7 13.76 -28.78 27.50
C LEU A 7 13.52 -27.27 27.48
N PHE A 8 13.98 -26.53 28.50
CA PHE A 8 13.80 -25.08 28.56
C PHE A 8 14.64 -24.33 27.51
N SER A 9 15.84 -24.84 27.20
CA SER A 9 16.74 -24.22 26.22
C SER A 9 16.28 -24.39 24.77
N LEU A 10 15.57 -25.48 24.46
CA LEU A 10 15.01 -25.73 23.12
C LEU A 10 13.81 -24.82 22.81
N ILE A 11 12.98 -24.52 23.82
CA ILE A 11 11.80 -23.66 23.67
C ILE A 11 12.23 -22.19 23.44
N ALA A 12 13.26 -21.72 24.16
CA ALA A 12 13.79 -20.37 24.01
C ALA A 12 14.40 -20.11 22.61
N GLY A 13 15.06 -21.12 22.02
CA GLY A 13 15.61 -21.02 20.67
C GLY A 13 14.54 -20.94 19.57
N TRP A 14 13.39 -21.58 19.78
CA TRP A 14 12.26 -21.55 18.83
C TRP A 14 11.49 -20.22 18.86
N LEU A 15 11.43 -19.55 20.01
CA LEU A 15 10.78 -18.24 20.17
C LEU A 15 11.57 -17.08 19.53
N LEU A 16 12.88 -17.19 19.38
CA LEU A 16 13.72 -16.15 18.76
C LEU A 16 13.79 -16.25 17.22
N ALA A 17 13.42 -17.39 16.64
CA ALA A 17 13.47 -17.60 15.19
C ALA A 17 12.23 -17.06 14.44
N THR A 18 11.13 -16.76 15.13
CA THR A 18 9.87 -16.33 14.51
C THR A 18 9.74 -14.81 14.36
N SER A 19 10.62 -14.01 14.97
CA SER A 19 10.56 -12.54 14.94
C SER A 19 11.26 -11.89 13.75
N ALA A 20 11.87 -12.67 12.84
CA ALA A 20 12.70 -12.15 11.76
C ALA A 20 11.97 -11.82 10.44
N PHE A 21 10.66 -12.04 10.32
CA PHE A 21 9.93 -11.88 9.04
C PHE A 21 9.07 -10.61 8.90
N ALA A 22 9.06 -9.71 9.88
CA ALA A 22 8.34 -8.44 9.77
C ALA A 22 9.30 -7.32 9.34
N GLN A 23 9.80 -7.37 8.10
CA GLN A 23 10.54 -6.25 7.53
C GLN A 23 9.53 -5.21 7.00
N PRO A 24 9.50 -3.98 7.54
CA PRO A 24 8.68 -2.93 6.97
C PRO A 24 9.13 -2.67 5.54
N ALA A 25 8.17 -2.54 4.62
CA ALA A 25 8.46 -2.18 3.24
C ALA A 25 9.04 -0.76 3.22
N ASN A 26 10.37 -0.65 3.15
CA ASN A 26 11.03 0.63 2.99
C ASN A 26 10.61 1.24 1.64
N ALA A 27 10.12 2.47 1.67
CA ALA A 27 9.77 3.20 0.46
C ALA A 27 11.04 3.40 -0.41
N PRO A 28 10.97 3.11 -1.73
CA PRO A 28 12.13 3.25 -2.61
C PRO A 28 12.55 4.73 -2.72
N THR A 29 13.75 5.01 -2.18
CA THR A 29 14.35 6.36 -2.13
C THR A 29 15.25 6.66 -3.35
N GLY A 30 15.44 5.69 -4.26
CA GLY A 30 16.22 5.88 -5.49
C GLY A 30 15.53 6.74 -6.56
N PRO A 31 16.22 7.17 -7.62
CA PRO A 31 15.60 7.91 -8.73
C PRO A 31 14.45 7.10 -9.36
N LEU A 32 13.39 7.80 -9.80
CA LEU A 32 12.26 7.17 -10.47
C LEU A 32 12.65 6.75 -11.90
N PRO A 33 12.08 5.65 -12.43
CA PRO A 33 12.12 5.37 -13.85
C PRO A 33 11.60 6.57 -14.66
N GLY A 34 12.16 6.81 -15.85
CA GLY A 34 11.82 7.98 -16.66
C GLY A 34 10.34 8.05 -17.06
N ASP A 35 9.72 6.89 -17.26
CA ASP A 35 8.31 6.71 -17.63
C ASP A 35 7.36 6.63 -16.41
N SER A 36 7.86 6.90 -15.20
CA SER A 36 7.01 6.94 -14.01
C SER A 36 6.01 8.09 -14.07
N VAL A 37 4.74 7.80 -13.77
CA VAL A 37 3.68 8.82 -13.65
C VAL A 37 4.00 9.91 -12.62
N TYR A 38 4.86 9.60 -11.65
CA TYR A 38 5.32 10.55 -10.63
C TYR A 38 6.26 11.64 -11.17
N ASN A 39 6.77 11.49 -12.40
CA ASN A 39 7.54 12.54 -13.09
C ASN A 39 6.65 13.53 -13.86
N LEU A 40 5.33 13.27 -13.94
CA LEU A 40 4.42 14.13 -14.69
C LEU A 40 4.27 15.48 -13.99
N ASP A 41 4.65 16.56 -14.68
CA ASP A 41 4.42 17.92 -14.21
C ASP A 41 2.97 18.36 -14.52
N ALA A 42 2.03 17.74 -13.81
CA ALA A 42 0.61 18.06 -13.90
C ALA A 42 0.06 18.42 -12.51
N SER A 43 -0.58 19.58 -12.44
CA SER A 43 -1.35 20.02 -11.29
C SER A 43 -2.83 19.74 -11.55
N LEU A 44 -3.42 18.89 -10.74
CA LEU A 44 -4.84 18.57 -10.73
C LEU A 44 -5.52 19.34 -9.59
N VAL A 45 -6.84 19.51 -9.69
CA VAL A 45 -7.67 20.07 -8.62
C VAL A 45 -8.78 19.08 -8.33
N ASP A 46 -8.98 18.74 -7.06
CA ASP A 46 -10.09 17.88 -6.67
C ASP A 46 -11.42 18.63 -6.54
N GLN A 47 -12.47 17.88 -6.21
CA GLN A 47 -13.82 18.40 -6.00
C GLN A 47 -13.93 19.42 -4.85
N ASP A 48 -12.97 19.46 -3.93
CA ASP A 48 -12.93 20.36 -2.77
C ASP A 48 -12.06 21.60 -3.05
N GLY A 49 -11.51 21.72 -4.26
CA GLY A 49 -10.66 22.84 -4.69
C GLY A 49 -9.20 22.72 -4.26
N LYS A 50 -8.79 21.56 -3.73
CA LYS A 50 -7.41 21.32 -3.32
C LYS A 50 -6.56 20.93 -4.52
N VAL A 51 -5.35 21.51 -4.58
CA VAL A 51 -4.35 21.14 -5.58
C VAL A 51 -3.72 19.78 -5.24
N LEU A 52 -3.63 18.92 -6.25
CA LEU A 52 -3.02 17.60 -6.20
C LEU A 52 -1.94 17.48 -7.27
N ARG A 53 -0.75 17.02 -6.89
CA ARG A 53 0.31 16.63 -7.83
C ARG A 53 0.57 15.15 -7.69
N PHE A 54 0.88 14.47 -8.79
CA PHE A 54 1.25 13.04 -8.71
C PHE A 54 2.45 12.83 -7.79
N ALA A 55 3.47 13.68 -7.91
CA ALA A 55 4.70 13.62 -7.11
C ALA A 55 4.46 13.55 -5.60
N ASP A 56 3.38 14.16 -5.09
CA ASP A 56 3.06 14.20 -3.65
C ASP A 56 2.67 12.81 -3.11
N GLY A 57 2.20 11.90 -3.97
CA GLY A 57 1.80 10.54 -3.59
C GLY A 57 2.95 9.53 -3.58
N ARG A 58 4.19 9.96 -3.84
CA ARG A 58 5.33 9.06 -3.97
C ARG A 58 5.60 8.34 -2.64
N GLY A 59 5.80 7.02 -2.73
CA GLY A 59 6.11 6.17 -1.57
C GLY A 59 4.88 5.59 -0.88
N GLN A 60 3.68 5.93 -1.34
CA GLN A 60 2.42 5.35 -0.88
C GLN A 60 1.70 4.65 -2.05
N PRO A 61 1.01 3.53 -1.82
CA PRO A 61 0.13 2.94 -2.83
C PRO A 61 -0.97 3.92 -3.23
N ARG A 62 -1.35 3.95 -4.52
CA ARG A 62 -2.44 4.80 -5.04
C ARG A 62 -3.26 4.02 -6.06
N LEU A 63 -4.59 4.09 -5.94
CA LEU A 63 -5.53 3.57 -6.94
C LEU A 63 -6.11 4.75 -7.73
N VAL A 64 -5.96 4.71 -9.05
CA VAL A 64 -6.42 5.79 -9.94
C VAL A 64 -7.20 5.16 -11.10
N SER A 65 -8.38 5.70 -11.40
CA SER A 65 -9.14 5.37 -12.61
C SER A 65 -9.75 6.64 -13.20
N MET A 66 -9.82 6.67 -14.53
CA MET A 66 -10.56 7.72 -15.23
C MET A 66 -12.07 7.50 -15.06
N PHE A 67 -12.81 8.61 -14.91
CA PHE A 67 -14.26 8.61 -14.70
C PHE A 67 -14.87 9.92 -15.21
N TYR A 68 -15.97 9.82 -15.97
CA TYR A 68 -16.61 10.97 -16.64
C TYR A 68 -17.93 11.44 -16.00
N SER A 69 -18.33 10.86 -14.86
CA SER A 69 -19.53 11.16 -14.06
C SER A 69 -20.92 11.06 -14.70
N SER A 70 -21.00 11.12 -16.03
CA SER A 70 -22.26 11.16 -16.79
C SER A 70 -22.70 9.80 -17.31
N CYS A 71 -21.83 8.79 -17.34
CA CYS A 71 -22.18 7.47 -17.85
C CYS A 71 -23.06 6.73 -16.84
N LYS A 72 -24.27 6.31 -17.24
CA LYS A 72 -25.24 5.69 -16.33
C LYS A 72 -24.88 4.27 -15.88
N PHE A 73 -23.98 3.59 -16.58
CA PHE A 73 -23.68 2.18 -16.34
C PHE A 73 -22.21 1.90 -16.06
N VAL A 74 -21.31 2.34 -16.93
CA VAL A 74 -19.86 2.04 -16.83
C VAL A 74 -19.24 2.70 -15.60
N CYS A 75 -19.59 3.94 -15.33
CA CYS A 75 -19.09 4.72 -14.21
C CYS A 75 -19.35 4.03 -12.85
N PRO A 76 -20.59 3.60 -12.53
CA PRO A 76 -20.85 2.78 -11.35
C PRO A 76 -20.01 1.50 -11.29
N MET A 77 -19.86 0.77 -12.41
CA MET A 77 -19.06 -0.45 -12.44
C MET A 77 -17.56 -0.20 -12.17
N ILE A 78 -17.00 0.90 -12.68
CA ILE A 78 -15.62 1.31 -12.41
C ILE A 78 -15.43 1.57 -10.91
N ILE A 79 -16.34 2.33 -10.30
CA ILE A 79 -16.28 2.63 -8.85
C ILE A 79 -16.38 1.35 -8.02
N ASP A 80 -17.28 0.44 -8.39
CA ASP A 80 -17.42 -0.84 -7.70
C ASP A 80 -16.16 -1.70 -7.83
N THR A 81 -15.51 -1.68 -9.00
CA THR A 81 -14.24 -2.39 -9.23
C THR A 81 -13.14 -1.82 -8.34
N LEU A 82 -12.99 -0.49 -8.28
CA LEU A 82 -12.02 0.16 -7.40
C LEU A 82 -12.22 -0.24 -5.93
N ARG A 83 -13.46 -0.19 -5.44
CA ARG A 83 -13.81 -0.60 -4.07
C ARG A 83 -13.52 -2.07 -3.80
N ARG A 84 -13.73 -2.95 -4.78
CA ARG A 84 -13.37 -4.38 -4.65
C ARG A 84 -11.86 -4.56 -4.59
N THR A 85 -11.11 -3.85 -5.43
CA THR A 85 -9.64 -3.88 -5.41
C THR A 85 -9.10 -3.39 -4.06
N GLU A 86 -9.61 -2.28 -3.54
CA GLU A 86 -9.23 -1.75 -2.22
C GLU A 86 -9.45 -2.80 -1.11
N ARG A 87 -10.62 -3.46 -1.09
CA ARG A 87 -10.94 -4.51 -0.10
C ARG A 87 -10.11 -5.78 -0.26
N SER A 88 -9.54 -6.02 -1.43
CA SER A 88 -8.67 -7.18 -1.67
C SER A 88 -7.26 -7.00 -1.13
N LEU A 89 -6.86 -5.78 -0.78
CA LEU A 89 -5.55 -5.50 -0.20
C LEU A 89 -5.48 -5.96 1.27
N PRO A 90 -4.30 -6.39 1.74
CA PRO A 90 -4.09 -6.65 3.16
C PRO A 90 -4.31 -5.37 3.99
N ASP A 91 -4.60 -5.55 5.28
CA ASP A 91 -4.97 -4.43 6.17
C ASP A 91 -3.91 -3.33 6.23
N VAL A 92 -2.63 -3.70 6.15
CA VAL A 92 -1.52 -2.76 6.25
C VAL A 92 -1.50 -1.85 5.02
N GLU A 93 -1.57 -2.41 3.82
CA GLU A 93 -1.55 -1.65 2.56
C GLU A 93 -2.83 -0.82 2.36
N ARG A 94 -4.01 -1.36 2.73
CA ARG A 94 -5.27 -0.61 2.62
C ARG A 94 -5.30 0.62 3.52
N LYS A 95 -4.75 0.54 4.73
CA LYS A 95 -4.62 1.70 5.63
C LYS A 95 -3.68 2.79 5.10
N CYS A 96 -2.88 2.49 4.08
CA CYS A 96 -1.95 3.43 3.47
C CYS A 96 -2.49 4.06 2.17
N LEU A 97 -3.76 3.82 1.81
CA LEU A 97 -4.38 4.34 0.58
C LEU A 97 -5.00 5.75 0.72
N ASP A 98 -5.00 6.34 1.92
CA ASP A 98 -5.66 7.62 2.25
C ASP A 98 -5.00 8.86 1.57
#